data_AF-A0A952J3Z9-F1
#
_entry.id   AF-A0A952J3Z9-F1
#
_cell.length_a   1.000
_cell.length_b   1.000
_cell.length_c   1.000
_cell.angle_alpha   90.00
_cell.angle_beta   90.00
_cell.angle_gamma   90.00
#
_symmetry.space_group_name_H-M   'P 1'
#
loop_
_entity.id
_entity.type
_entity.pdbx_description
1 polymer ?
#
loop_
_entity_poly.entity_id
_entity_poly.type
_entity_poly.pdbx_seq_one_letter_code
_entity_poly.pdbx_strand_id
1 'polypeptide(L)'
;MKIVRIIIVVCSWVLGQQAAAQNQWAFELWHTGKVVLDTGDTLRGLVKYDLQNDIIQLNANNKLESYTARKVLLFEIFDETVKRYRNFYSLPFAAAGQYKAPVFFELLVEGKLTVLAREAIELRTVSSPYYYYGTYTRPVLVHKYFVLKENGGIEEFRGKKNDWLDLMPGRSDDVERYAKKNRLNFDNKYELARIVEFYNSLFSKN
;
A
#
# COMPACT_ATOMS: atom_id res chain seq x y z
N MET A 1 57.24 45.46 -15.73
CA MET A 1 56.03 45.73 -16.54
C MET A 1 55.12 44.49 -16.51
N LYS A 2 53.87 44.67 -16.02
CA LYS A 2 52.66 43.82 -16.18
C LYS A 2 52.77 42.39 -15.60
N ILE A 3 52.45 42.14 -14.32
CA ILE A 3 51.10 41.98 -13.74
C ILE A 3 50.09 41.36 -14.72
N VAL A 4 49.87 40.06 -14.59
CA VAL A 4 48.57 39.43 -14.88
C VAL A 4 48.21 38.51 -13.72
N ARG A 5 47.27 39.01 -12.92
CA ARG A 5 46.41 38.24 -12.00
C ARG A 5 45.51 37.33 -12.84
N ILE A 6 45.17 36.15 -12.33
CA ILE A 6 43.79 35.63 -12.17
C ILE A 6 43.91 34.25 -11.53
N ILE A 7 43.98 34.28 -10.21
CA ILE A 7 43.42 33.23 -9.36
C ILE A 7 41.93 33.59 -9.30
N ILE A 8 41.03 32.69 -9.72
CA ILE A 8 39.62 32.53 -9.33
C ILE A 8 38.88 31.70 -10.42
N VAL A 9 38.04 30.77 -9.96
CA VAL A 9 37.06 29.92 -10.68
C VAL A 9 37.54 28.59 -11.28
N VAL A 10 37.85 27.60 -10.43
CA VAL A 10 37.43 26.20 -10.67
C VAL A 10 37.07 25.56 -9.32
N CYS A 11 36.06 26.10 -8.63
CA CYS A 11 35.54 25.49 -7.41
C CYS A 11 34.04 25.79 -7.25
N SER A 12 33.27 25.61 -8.33
CA SER A 12 31.88 26.05 -8.40
C SER A 12 31.03 25.15 -9.31
N TRP A 13 31.17 23.83 -9.23
CA TRP A 13 30.23 22.88 -9.85
C TRP A 13 29.99 21.65 -8.94
N VAL A 14 29.93 21.87 -7.63
CA VAL A 14 29.39 20.87 -6.68
C VAL A 14 28.43 21.56 -5.72
N LEU A 15 27.44 22.25 -6.29
CA LEU A 15 26.25 22.66 -5.54
C LEU A 15 25.05 22.44 -6.45
N GLY A 16 24.15 21.56 -6.03
CA GLY A 16 22.79 21.56 -6.56
C GLY A 16 22.33 20.27 -7.21
N GLN A 17 22.52 19.13 -6.57
CA GLN A 17 21.52 18.05 -6.65
C GLN A 17 21.36 17.41 -5.25
N GLN A 18 20.89 18.20 -4.28
CA GLN A 18 19.96 17.60 -3.33
C GLN A 18 18.67 17.40 -4.11
N ALA A 19 18.55 16.26 -4.79
CA ALA A 19 17.25 15.76 -5.13
C ALA A 19 16.49 15.74 -3.81
N ALA A 20 15.49 16.61 -3.67
CA ALA A 20 14.51 16.46 -2.61
C ALA A 20 14.08 15.00 -2.70
N ALA A 21 14.40 14.21 -1.67
CA ALA A 21 13.91 12.85 -1.57
C ALA A 21 12.39 12.97 -1.47
N GLN A 22 11.75 13.02 -2.62
CA GLN A 22 10.33 12.87 -2.77
C GLN A 22 10.04 11.51 -2.14
N ASN A 23 9.11 11.46 -1.17
CA ASN A 23 8.75 10.21 -0.50
C ASN A 23 8.44 9.16 -1.58
N GLN A 24 9.38 8.25 -1.82
CA GLN A 24 9.21 7.20 -2.81
C GLN A 24 8.17 6.23 -2.24
N TRP A 25 7.05 6.09 -2.94
CA TRP A 25 6.02 5.17 -2.52
C TRP A 25 6.40 3.74 -2.90
N ALA A 26 5.97 2.76 -2.11
CA ALA A 26 6.32 1.36 -2.34
C ALA A 26 5.99 0.91 -3.78
N PHE A 27 4.85 1.32 -4.33
CA PHE A 27 4.45 0.97 -5.71
C PHE A 27 5.38 1.56 -6.80
N GLU A 28 6.19 2.57 -6.49
CA GLU A 28 7.14 3.17 -7.43
C GLU A 28 8.44 2.35 -7.53
N LEU A 29 8.69 1.47 -6.56
CA LEU A 29 9.92 0.71 -6.39
C LEU A 29 9.80 -0.71 -6.95
N TRP A 30 10.96 -1.29 -7.27
CA TRP A 30 11.10 -2.70 -7.60
C TRP A 30 11.35 -3.50 -6.32
N HIS A 31 10.58 -4.57 -6.13
CA HIS A 31 10.67 -5.43 -4.94
C HIS A 31 11.03 -6.85 -5.33
N THR A 32 11.80 -7.54 -4.50
CA THR A 32 11.98 -8.98 -4.68
C THR A 32 10.66 -9.67 -4.39
N GLY A 33 10.22 -10.57 -5.27
CA GLY A 33 8.92 -11.21 -5.13
C GLY A 33 8.69 -12.45 -5.98
N LYS A 34 7.47 -12.97 -5.90
CA LYS A 34 6.96 -14.07 -6.72
C LYS A 34 5.57 -13.72 -7.26
N VAL A 35 5.26 -14.22 -8.44
CA VAL A 35 3.99 -14.05 -9.14
C VAL A 35 3.47 -15.43 -9.49
N VAL A 36 2.22 -15.74 -9.15
CA VAL A 36 1.54 -16.97 -9.55
C VAL A 36 0.50 -16.61 -10.60
N LEU A 37 0.61 -17.18 -11.80
CA LEU A 37 -0.28 -16.90 -12.93
C LEU A 37 -1.59 -17.72 -12.84
N ASP A 38 -2.60 -17.32 -13.61
CA ASP A 38 -3.87 -18.05 -13.80
C ASP A 38 -3.66 -19.47 -14.35
N THR A 39 -2.55 -19.71 -15.03
CA THR A 39 -2.10 -21.03 -15.52
C THR A 39 -1.55 -21.93 -14.41
N GLY A 40 -1.24 -21.38 -13.24
CA GLY A 40 -0.55 -22.08 -12.14
C GLY A 40 0.98 -21.91 -12.15
N ASP A 41 1.55 -21.29 -13.18
CA ASP A 41 3.00 -21.03 -13.25
C ASP A 41 3.43 -20.04 -12.18
N THR A 42 4.58 -20.31 -11.55
CA THR A 42 5.18 -19.40 -10.56
C THR A 42 6.45 -18.77 -11.12
N LEU A 43 6.44 -17.46 -11.27
CA LEU A 43 7.58 -16.67 -11.72
C LEU A 43 8.20 -15.94 -10.52
N ARG A 44 9.52 -15.83 -10.49
CA ARG A 44 10.29 -15.16 -9.42
C ARG A 44 11.18 -14.10 -10.03
N GLY A 45 11.26 -12.94 -9.38
CA GLY A 45 12.06 -11.83 -9.88
C GLY A 45 11.76 -10.53 -9.16
N LEU A 46 12.08 -9.43 -9.81
CA LEU A 46 11.73 -8.10 -9.33
C LEU A 46 10.32 -7.75 -9.80
N VAL A 47 9.45 -7.40 -8.86
CA VAL A 47 8.06 -7.04 -9.09
C VAL A 47 7.88 -5.56 -8.78
N LYS A 48 7.28 -4.84 -9.73
CA LYS A 48 6.72 -3.51 -9.53
C LYS A 48 5.22 -3.58 -9.78
N TYR A 49 4.43 -2.88 -8.98
CA TYR A 49 2.97 -3.03 -9.01
C TYR A 49 2.29 -1.68 -9.13
N ASP A 50 1.10 -1.67 -9.73
CA ASP A 50 0.20 -0.53 -9.79
C ASP A 50 -1.22 -1.02 -9.48
N LEU A 51 -1.67 -0.77 -8.25
CA LEU A 51 -3.01 -1.18 -7.81
C LEU A 51 -4.12 -0.28 -8.36
N GLN A 52 -3.83 0.89 -8.93
CA GLN A 52 -4.87 1.73 -9.54
C GLN A 52 -5.22 1.22 -10.94
N ASN A 53 -4.20 0.76 -11.67
CA ASN A 53 -4.36 0.23 -13.02
C ASN A 53 -4.49 -1.30 -13.06
N ASP A 54 -4.40 -1.98 -11.91
CA ASP A 54 -4.49 -3.43 -11.79
C ASP A 54 -3.47 -4.18 -12.68
N ILE A 55 -2.22 -3.68 -12.68
CA ILE A 55 -1.09 -4.19 -13.45
C ILE A 55 0.10 -4.46 -12.54
N ILE A 56 0.85 -5.53 -12.83
CA ILE A 56 2.19 -5.75 -12.30
C ILE A 56 3.19 -5.82 -13.45
N GLN A 57 4.42 -5.39 -13.20
CA GLN A 57 5.58 -5.58 -14.05
C GLN A 57 6.54 -6.54 -13.35
N LEU A 58 6.96 -7.58 -14.05
CA LEU A 58 7.91 -8.56 -13.57
C LEU A 58 9.17 -8.50 -14.42
N ASN A 59 10.31 -8.32 -13.77
CA ASN A 59 11.62 -8.50 -14.37
C ASN A 59 12.22 -9.81 -13.85
N ALA A 60 12.27 -10.82 -14.71
CA ALA A 60 12.82 -12.14 -14.43
C ALA A 60 13.67 -12.60 -15.63
N ASN A 61 14.85 -13.18 -15.37
CA ASN A 61 15.73 -13.70 -16.42
C ASN A 61 16.06 -12.68 -17.54
N ASN A 62 16.28 -11.41 -17.19
CA ASN A 62 16.48 -10.30 -18.13
C ASN A 62 15.31 -10.04 -19.09
N LYS A 63 14.12 -10.55 -18.78
CA LYS A 63 12.88 -10.29 -19.52
C LYS A 63 11.95 -9.45 -18.65
N LEU A 64 11.46 -8.35 -19.21
CA LEU A 64 10.45 -7.49 -18.60
C LEU A 64 9.08 -7.82 -19.20
N GLU A 65 8.16 -8.28 -18.36
CA GLU A 65 6.79 -8.62 -18.75
C GLU A 65 5.79 -7.89 -17.88
N SER A 66 4.62 -7.58 -18.44
CA SER A 66 3.52 -6.94 -17.72
C SER A 66 2.31 -7.87 -17.69
N TYR A 67 1.70 -7.99 -16.52
CA TYR A 67 0.53 -8.84 -16.31
C TYR A 67 -0.60 -8.03 -15.68
N THR A 68 -1.84 -8.28 -16.12
CA THR A 68 -3.04 -7.72 -15.48
C THR A 68 -3.56 -8.67 -14.41
N ALA A 69 -4.45 -8.19 -13.54
CA ALA A 69 -5.13 -9.04 -12.54
C ALA A 69 -5.93 -10.22 -13.15
N ARG A 70 -6.23 -10.22 -14.45
CA ARG A 70 -6.85 -11.37 -15.13
C ARG A 70 -5.90 -12.56 -15.32
N LYS A 71 -4.59 -12.31 -15.36
CA LYS A 71 -3.55 -13.32 -15.62
C LYS A 71 -2.76 -13.73 -14.40
N VAL A 72 -3.01 -13.09 -13.27
CA VAL A 72 -2.30 -13.32 -12.01
C VAL A 72 -3.32 -13.81 -11.00
N LEU A 73 -3.02 -14.88 -10.28
CA LEU A 73 -3.83 -15.33 -9.14
C LEU A 73 -3.42 -14.57 -7.88
N LEU A 74 -2.12 -14.56 -7.60
CA LEU A 74 -1.53 -13.84 -6.48
C LEU A 74 -0.11 -13.40 -6.81
N PHE A 75 0.37 -12.39 -6.10
CA PHE A 75 1.78 -12.05 -6.05
C PHE A 75 2.19 -11.66 -4.64
N GLU A 76 3.45 -11.88 -4.32
CA GLU A 76 4.04 -11.54 -3.03
C GLU A 76 5.28 -10.70 -3.29
N ILE A 77 5.47 -9.65 -2.50
CA ILE A 77 6.67 -8.82 -2.53
C ILE A 77 7.27 -8.71 -1.12
N PHE A 78 8.58 -8.55 -1.06
CA PHE A 78 9.25 -8.04 0.12
C PHE A 78 9.44 -6.53 -0.01
N ASP A 79 8.68 -5.77 0.76
CA ASP A 79 8.72 -4.31 0.76
C ASP A 79 9.87 -3.82 1.63
N GLU A 80 10.94 -3.36 0.99
CA GLU A 80 12.16 -2.89 1.65
C GLU A 80 11.94 -1.63 2.50
N THR A 81 10.90 -0.83 2.20
CA THR A 81 10.61 0.42 2.92
C THR A 81 10.10 0.16 4.34
N VAL A 82 9.40 -0.96 4.53
CA VAL A 82 8.81 -1.36 5.82
C VAL A 82 9.35 -2.69 6.35
N LYS A 83 10.24 -3.34 5.59
CA LYS A 83 10.86 -4.65 5.88
C LYS A 83 9.82 -5.74 6.16
N ARG A 84 8.83 -5.87 5.29
CA ARG A 84 7.72 -6.84 5.43
C ARG A 84 7.36 -7.50 4.12
N TYR A 85 6.93 -8.75 4.21
CA TYR A 85 6.23 -9.42 3.11
C TYR A 85 4.81 -8.89 3.00
N ARG A 86 4.37 -8.64 1.76
CA ARG A 86 3.01 -8.20 1.43
C ARG A 86 2.46 -9.14 0.37
N ASN A 87 1.26 -9.65 0.62
CA ASN A 87 0.59 -10.60 -0.26
C ASN A 87 -0.57 -9.91 -0.96
N PHE A 88 -0.70 -10.15 -2.26
CA PHE A 88 -1.73 -9.56 -3.09
C PHE A 88 -2.46 -10.63 -3.88
N TYR A 89 -3.78 -10.51 -3.96
CA TYR A 89 -4.66 -11.47 -4.63
C TYR A 89 -5.50 -10.78 -5.69
N SER A 90 -5.72 -11.46 -6.81
CA SER A 90 -6.69 -11.04 -7.81
C SER A 90 -8.08 -11.54 -7.43
N LEU A 91 -8.97 -10.63 -7.05
CA LEU A 91 -10.32 -10.97 -6.62
C LEU A 91 -11.37 -10.27 -7.48
N PRO A 92 -12.52 -10.91 -7.76
CA PRO A 92 -13.59 -10.30 -8.54
C PRO A 92 -14.28 -9.18 -7.75
N PHE A 93 -14.13 -7.94 -8.21
CA PHE A 93 -14.74 -6.76 -7.59
C PHE A 93 -15.34 -5.84 -8.65
N ALA A 94 -16.42 -5.14 -8.27
CA ALA A 94 -17.08 -4.15 -9.11
C ALA A 94 -16.96 -2.77 -8.45
N ALA A 95 -16.09 -1.91 -8.97
CA ALA A 95 -15.92 -0.56 -8.44
C ALA A 95 -17.13 0.35 -8.74
N ALA A 96 -17.80 0.12 -9.88
CA ALA A 96 -19.04 0.77 -10.27
C ALA A 96 -19.86 -0.15 -11.20
N GLY A 97 -21.14 -0.36 -10.87
CA GLY A 97 -22.04 -1.21 -11.66
C GLY A 97 -22.08 -2.68 -11.20
N GLN A 98 -22.59 -3.56 -12.07
CA GLN A 98 -22.84 -4.97 -11.75
C GLN A 98 -21.73 -5.93 -12.22
N TYR A 99 -20.86 -5.48 -13.12
CA TYR A 99 -19.81 -6.33 -13.69
C TYR A 99 -18.61 -6.41 -12.73
N LYS A 100 -18.29 -7.62 -12.28
CA LYS A 100 -17.10 -7.90 -11.49
C LYS A 100 -15.94 -8.27 -12.41
N ALA A 101 -14.82 -7.56 -12.26
CA ALA A 101 -13.57 -7.90 -12.91
C ALA A 101 -12.53 -8.30 -11.84
N PRO A 102 -11.57 -9.17 -12.16
CA PRO A 102 -10.41 -9.39 -11.30
C PRO A 102 -9.65 -8.08 -11.10
N VAL A 103 -9.40 -7.72 -9.86
CA VAL A 103 -8.58 -6.57 -9.45
C VAL A 103 -7.67 -6.99 -8.28
N PHE A 104 -6.54 -6.32 -8.11
CA PHE A 104 -5.57 -6.67 -7.07
C PHE A 104 -5.94 -6.11 -5.69
N PHE A 105 -5.93 -6.94 -4.66
CA PHE A 105 -6.05 -6.52 -3.27
C PHE A 105 -4.84 -6.96 -2.46
N GLU A 106 -4.30 -6.08 -1.63
CA GLU A 106 -3.38 -6.48 -0.55
C GLU A 106 -4.20 -7.21 0.53
N LEU A 107 -3.78 -8.41 0.93
CA LEU A 107 -4.34 -9.09 2.09
C LEU A 107 -3.63 -8.57 3.34
N LEU A 108 -4.38 -7.87 4.21
CA LEU A 108 -3.82 -7.38 5.48
C LEU A 108 -3.90 -8.43 6.58
N VAL A 109 -5.08 -9.03 6.74
CA VAL A 109 -5.36 -10.04 7.76
C VAL A 109 -6.45 -10.97 7.25
N GLU A 110 -6.30 -12.27 7.54
CA GLU A 110 -7.29 -13.30 7.28
C GLU A 110 -7.80 -13.90 8.60
N GLY A 111 -9.07 -14.30 8.65
CA GLY A 111 -9.66 -14.98 9.80
C GLY A 111 -11.16 -14.75 9.90
N LYS A 112 -11.69 -14.60 11.11
CA LYS A 112 -13.12 -14.33 11.32
C LYS A 112 -13.57 -13.03 10.65
N LEU A 113 -12.71 -12.02 10.67
CA LEU A 113 -12.80 -10.81 9.88
C LEU A 113 -11.59 -10.75 8.94
N THR A 114 -11.83 -10.88 7.64
CA THR A 114 -10.79 -10.76 6.61
C THR A 114 -10.78 -9.35 6.05
N VAL A 115 -9.63 -8.69 6.15
CA VAL A 115 -9.44 -7.30 5.72
C VAL A 115 -8.45 -7.23 4.57
N LEU A 116 -8.90 -6.59 3.51
CA LEU A 116 -8.15 -6.31 2.29
C LEU A 116 -7.87 -4.80 2.20
N ALA A 117 -6.84 -4.42 1.44
CA ALA A 117 -6.52 -3.04 1.17
C ALA A 117 -6.11 -2.77 -0.28
N ARG A 118 -6.32 -1.52 -0.72
CA ARG A 118 -5.78 -0.98 -1.97
C ARG A 118 -5.16 0.38 -1.73
N GLU A 119 -4.03 0.62 -2.37
CA GLU A 119 -3.38 1.93 -2.40
C GLU A 119 -4.08 2.83 -3.43
N ALA A 120 -4.26 4.10 -3.08
CA ALA A 120 -4.74 5.13 -3.99
C ALA A 120 -3.98 6.44 -3.73
N ILE A 121 -3.86 7.26 -4.77
CA ILE A 121 -3.30 8.61 -4.66
C ILE A 121 -4.46 9.59 -4.60
N GLU A 122 -4.50 10.40 -3.54
CA GLU A 122 -5.45 11.49 -3.40
C GLU A 122 -4.74 12.83 -3.37
N LEU A 123 -5.33 13.84 -4.03
CA LEU A 123 -4.87 15.21 -3.92
C LEU A 123 -5.44 15.85 -2.66
N ARG A 124 -4.56 16.27 -1.75
CA ARG A 124 -4.95 16.96 -0.52
C ARG A 124 -4.41 18.38 -0.51
N THR A 125 -5.30 19.33 -0.25
CA THR A 125 -4.95 20.74 -0.05
C THR A 125 -4.52 20.94 1.40
N VAL A 126 -3.30 21.44 1.59
CA VAL A 126 -2.77 21.76 2.91
C VAL A 126 -2.49 23.25 3.01
N SER A 127 -2.80 23.85 4.16
CA SER A 127 -2.41 25.22 4.45
C SER A 127 -0.97 25.23 4.95
N SER A 128 -0.15 26.12 4.40
CA SER A 128 1.24 26.30 4.83
C SER A 128 1.42 27.73 5.31
N PRO A 129 1.82 27.95 6.57
CA PRO A 129 2.17 29.27 7.08
C PRO A 129 3.34 29.93 6.33
N TYR A 130 4.12 29.15 5.57
CA TYR A 130 5.30 29.60 4.85
C TYR A 130 5.03 30.20 3.46
N TYR A 131 3.81 30.03 2.91
CA TYR A 131 3.45 30.57 1.59
C TYR A 131 2.53 31.77 1.71
N TYR A 132 2.90 32.90 1.10
CA TYR A 132 2.19 34.19 1.12
C TYR A 132 0.74 34.11 0.60
N TYR A 133 0.41 33.10 -0.22
CA TYR A 133 -0.94 32.75 -0.69
C TYR A 133 -1.39 31.33 -0.29
N GLY A 134 -0.97 30.88 0.91
CA GLY A 134 -1.84 30.24 1.90
C GLY A 134 -2.33 28.80 1.71
N THR A 135 -2.21 28.16 0.54
CA THR A 135 -2.52 26.72 0.38
C THR A 135 -1.74 26.10 -0.79
N TYR A 136 -1.38 24.82 -0.68
CA TYR A 136 -0.88 24.05 -1.82
C TYR A 136 -1.49 22.64 -1.83
N THR A 137 -1.67 22.10 -3.03
CA THR A 137 -2.19 20.75 -3.25
C THR A 137 -1.03 19.79 -3.43
N ARG A 138 -1.05 18.67 -2.70
CA ARG A 138 -0.06 17.61 -2.86
C ARG A 138 -0.72 16.25 -2.98
N PRO A 139 -0.13 15.32 -3.76
CA PRO A 139 -0.60 13.96 -3.78
C PRO A 139 -0.19 13.26 -2.47
N VAL A 140 -1.09 12.44 -1.95
CA VAL A 140 -0.92 11.67 -0.72
C VAL A 140 -1.35 10.23 -1.00
N LEU A 141 -0.48 9.29 -0.61
CA LEU A 141 -0.82 7.87 -0.61
C LEU A 141 -1.84 7.59 0.50
N VAL A 142 -2.99 7.06 0.11
CA VAL A 142 -4.05 6.62 1.01
C VAL A 142 -4.31 5.13 0.85
N HIS A 143 -4.82 4.51 1.89
CA HIS A 143 -5.21 3.10 1.88
C HIS A 143 -6.73 3.01 1.98
N LYS A 144 -7.35 2.41 0.97
CA LYS A 144 -8.76 2.04 0.97
C LYS A 144 -8.89 0.62 1.52
N TYR A 145 -9.81 0.43 2.46
CA TYR A 145 -10.01 -0.87 3.11
C TYR A 145 -11.26 -1.54 2.58
N PHE A 146 -11.23 -2.87 2.56
CA PHE A 146 -12.35 -3.70 2.14
C PHE A 146 -12.49 -4.89 3.07
N VAL A 147 -13.71 -5.33 3.29
CA VAL A 147 -14.04 -6.52 4.08
C VAL A 147 -14.44 -7.63 3.14
N LEU A 148 -13.76 -8.76 3.24
CA LEU A 148 -14.15 -9.99 2.55
C LEU A 148 -15.07 -10.80 3.46
N LYS A 149 -16.32 -10.96 3.04
CA LYS A 149 -17.33 -11.75 3.73
C LYS A 149 -17.16 -13.24 3.44
N GLU A 150 -17.69 -14.08 4.34
CA GLU A 150 -17.67 -15.55 4.21
C GLU A 150 -18.34 -16.04 2.91
N ASN A 151 -19.29 -15.28 2.35
CA ASN A 151 -19.94 -15.59 1.08
C ASN A 151 -19.14 -15.16 -0.17
N GLY A 152 -17.89 -14.69 0.00
CA GLY A 152 -17.04 -14.17 -1.08
C GLY A 152 -17.38 -12.74 -1.53
N GLY A 153 -18.34 -12.09 -0.88
CA GLY A 153 -18.66 -10.68 -1.11
C GLY A 153 -17.54 -9.77 -0.58
N ILE A 154 -17.13 -8.79 -1.39
CA ILE A 154 -16.16 -7.76 -0.99
C ILE A 154 -16.90 -6.43 -0.88
N GLU A 155 -16.81 -5.79 0.29
CA GLU A 155 -17.43 -4.49 0.55
C GLU A 155 -16.37 -3.47 0.95
N GLU A 156 -16.41 -2.29 0.34
CA GLU A 156 -15.52 -1.19 0.69
C GLU A 156 -15.90 -0.64 2.08
N PHE A 157 -14.91 -0.57 2.95
CA PHE A 157 -15.03 0.06 4.26
C PHE A 157 -14.68 1.54 4.16
N ARG A 158 -15.68 2.40 4.38
CA ARG A 158 -15.54 3.87 4.38
C ARG A 158 -15.76 4.50 5.75
N GLY A 159 -15.88 3.67 6.79
CA GLY A 159 -16.17 4.09 8.14
C GLY A 159 -14.94 4.61 8.89
N LYS A 160 -15.12 4.82 10.19
CA LYS A 160 -14.10 5.23 11.17
C LYS A 160 -13.91 4.12 12.19
N LYS A 161 -13.18 4.43 13.28
CA LYS A 161 -12.95 3.52 14.40
C LYS A 161 -14.22 2.79 14.88
N ASN A 162 -15.34 3.48 15.09
CA ASN A 162 -16.54 2.83 15.65
C ASN A 162 -17.13 1.81 14.67
N ASP A 163 -17.15 2.12 13.37
CA ASP A 163 -17.63 1.19 12.36
C ASP A 163 -16.74 -0.07 12.27
N TRP A 164 -15.43 0.04 12.55
CA TRP A 164 -14.57 -1.14 12.69
C TRP A 164 -14.96 -2.02 13.88
N LEU A 165 -15.34 -1.40 15.01
CA LEU A 165 -15.78 -2.13 16.19
C LEU A 165 -17.14 -2.80 15.96
N ASP A 166 -18.02 -2.21 15.16
CA ASP A 166 -19.30 -2.79 14.77
C ASP A 166 -19.12 -4.07 13.93
N LEU A 167 -18.03 -4.16 13.16
CA LEU A 167 -17.63 -5.37 12.43
C LEU A 167 -17.03 -6.46 13.32
N MET A 168 -16.88 -6.21 14.62
CA MET A 168 -16.27 -7.12 15.60
C MET A 168 -17.27 -7.52 16.72
N PRO A 169 -18.44 -8.08 16.37
CA PRO A 169 -19.51 -8.33 17.34
C PRO A 169 -19.07 -9.30 18.43
N GLY A 170 -19.50 -9.01 19.66
CA GLY A 170 -19.25 -9.84 20.85
C GLY A 170 -17.84 -9.73 21.44
N ARG A 171 -16.87 -9.11 20.75
CA ARG A 171 -15.49 -8.91 21.23
C ARG A 171 -14.97 -7.47 21.07
N SER A 172 -15.80 -6.53 20.65
CA SER A 172 -15.43 -5.13 20.43
C SER A 172 -14.76 -4.47 21.64
N ASP A 173 -15.26 -4.71 22.85
CA ASP A 173 -14.68 -4.16 24.09
C ASP A 173 -13.27 -4.71 24.38
N ASP A 174 -13.04 -6.00 24.10
CA ASP A 174 -11.72 -6.64 24.26
C ASP A 174 -10.72 -6.05 23.26
N VAL A 175 -11.16 -5.86 22.01
CA VAL A 175 -10.37 -5.24 20.95
C VAL A 175 -10.05 -3.78 21.29
N GLU A 176 -11.02 -3.01 21.76
CA GLU A 176 -10.80 -1.61 22.10
C GLU A 176 -9.80 -1.48 23.26
N ARG A 177 -9.91 -2.34 24.27
CA ARG A 177 -8.95 -2.41 25.38
C ARG A 177 -7.55 -2.76 24.90
N TYR A 178 -7.43 -3.74 24.01
CA TYR A 178 -6.15 -4.11 23.39
C TYR A 178 -5.53 -2.96 22.59
N ALA A 179 -6.32 -2.29 21.74
CA ALA A 179 -5.86 -1.15 20.96
C ALA A 179 -5.39 0.00 21.85
N LYS A 180 -6.16 0.33 22.91
CA LYS A 180 -5.78 1.36 23.90
C LYS A 180 -4.49 1.00 24.63
N LYS A 181 -4.37 -0.24 25.14
CA LYS A 181 -3.20 -0.72 25.88
C LYS A 181 -1.92 -0.64 25.04
N ASN A 182 -2.01 -0.98 23.75
CA ASN A 182 -0.88 -1.00 22.83
C ASN A 182 -0.72 0.30 22.02
N ARG A 183 -1.55 1.32 22.31
CA ARG A 183 -1.57 2.63 21.63
C ARG A 183 -1.70 2.52 20.10
N LEU A 184 -2.55 1.60 19.65
CA LEU A 184 -2.81 1.33 18.24
C LEU A 184 -3.87 2.28 17.67
N ASN A 185 -3.65 2.71 16.44
CA ASN A 185 -4.53 3.57 15.67
C ASN A 185 -5.22 2.80 14.54
N PHE A 186 -6.55 2.88 14.49
CA PHE A 186 -7.38 2.26 13.45
C PHE A 186 -7.16 2.86 12.05
N ASP A 187 -6.61 4.07 11.96
CA ASP A 187 -6.32 4.72 10.68
C ASP A 187 -4.97 4.29 10.08
N ASN A 188 -4.07 3.72 10.89
CA ASN A 188 -2.77 3.23 10.42
C ASN A 188 -2.90 1.79 9.92
N LYS A 189 -2.56 1.54 8.65
CA LYS A 189 -2.66 0.22 8.00
C LYS A 189 -2.11 -0.93 8.82
N TYR A 190 -0.88 -0.81 9.33
CA TYR A 190 -0.21 -1.91 10.03
C TYR A 190 -0.70 -2.06 11.47
N GLU A 191 -1.18 -0.99 12.10
CA GLU A 191 -1.78 -1.05 13.42
C GLU A 191 -3.20 -1.62 13.36
N LEU A 192 -3.99 -1.22 12.36
CA LEU A 192 -5.27 -1.81 12.04
C LEU A 192 -5.13 -3.32 11.80
N ALA A 193 -4.13 -3.75 11.01
CA ALA A 193 -3.86 -5.17 10.82
C ALA A 193 -3.62 -5.89 12.16
N ARG A 194 -2.82 -5.33 13.07
CA ARG A 194 -2.61 -5.91 14.41
C ARG A 194 -3.89 -5.95 15.26
N ILE A 195 -4.74 -4.93 15.16
CA ILE A 195 -6.03 -4.89 15.86
C ILE A 195 -6.95 -6.01 15.37
N VAL A 196 -7.07 -6.17 14.04
CA VAL A 196 -7.93 -7.18 13.42
C VAL A 196 -7.37 -8.59 13.65
N GLU A 197 -6.04 -8.75 13.62
CA GLU A 197 -5.37 -10.01 13.94
C GLU A 197 -5.65 -10.44 15.39
N PHE A 198 -5.58 -9.49 16.34
CA PHE A 198 -6.00 -9.76 17.72
C PHE A 198 -7.46 -10.20 17.79
N TYR A 199 -8.38 -9.50 17.13
CA TYR A 199 -9.79 -9.91 17.08
C TYR A 199 -9.95 -11.34 16.55
N ASN A 200 -9.29 -11.68 15.43
CA ASN A 200 -9.35 -13.01 14.82
C ASN A 200 -8.79 -14.09 15.75
N SER A 201 -7.74 -13.78 16.51
CA SER A 201 -7.14 -14.70 17.49
C SER A 201 -8.11 -15.13 18.62
N LEU A 202 -9.18 -14.35 18.88
CA LEU A 202 -10.20 -14.68 19.89
C LEU A 202 -11.14 -15.81 19.45
N PHE A 203 -11.11 -16.19 18.17
CA PHE A 203 -11.94 -17.25 17.59
C PHE A 203 -11.15 -18.47 17.11
N SER A 204 -9.85 -18.31 16.84
CA SER A 204 -8.96 -19.46 16.63
C SER A 204 -8.76 -20.20 17.95
N LYS A 205 -9.51 -21.30 18.13
CA LYS A 205 -9.09 -22.36 19.06
C LYS A 205 -7.87 -23.04 18.44
N ASN A 206 -6.80 -23.18 19.23
CA ASN A 206 -5.70 -24.11 18.96
C ASN A 206 -6.22 -25.51 18.64
#